data_AF-A0A537NYR1-F1
#
_entry.id   AF-A0A537NYR1-F1
#
_cell.length_a   1.000
_cell.length_b   1.000
_cell.length_c   1.000
_cell.angle_alpha   90.00
_cell.angle_beta   90.00
_cell.angle_gamma   90.00
#
_symmetry.space_group_name_H-M   'P 1'
#
loop_
_entity.id
_entity.type
_entity.pdbx_description
1 polymer ?
#
loop_
_entity_poly.entity_id
_entity_poly.type
_entity_poly.pdbx_seq_one_letter_code
_entity_poly.pdbx_strand_id
1 'polypeptide(L)'
;MRLWAGLKRTVDEKPGAVTRLIEEIDRYLARLKGPGITNVRAGIARFGAGSVRQMAKPAPPVCGHLDTALVAMTGADPLCMAIEDIRPQLSWITYDAYPRQLIGNRFPLAHAFVSLIGGVGFIPADDFELGLFLIAPKTLYRDHCHRAP
;
A
#
# COMPACT_ATOMS: atom_id res chain seq x y z
N MET A 1 -35.71 -36.53 -8.00
CA MET A 1 -36.78 -35.52 -8.23
C MET A 1 -36.37 -34.25 -7.50
N ARG A 2 -36.05 -33.19 -8.28
CA ARG A 2 -36.08 -31.73 -8.03
C ARG A 2 -35.81 -31.23 -6.59
N LEU A 3 -34.90 -30.31 -6.24
CA LEU A 3 -34.22 -29.13 -6.83
C LEU A 3 -34.44 -27.97 -5.82
N TRP A 4 -33.37 -27.17 -5.59
CA TRP A 4 -33.34 -25.75 -5.19
C TRP A 4 -33.47 -25.43 -3.69
N ALA A 5 -32.85 -24.39 -3.14
CA ALA A 5 -31.82 -23.45 -3.59
C ALA A 5 -31.38 -22.68 -2.34
N GLY A 6 -30.12 -22.27 -2.30
CA GLY A 6 -29.58 -21.44 -1.21
C GLY A 6 -28.42 -20.58 -1.66
N LEU A 7 -28.48 -20.06 -2.90
CA LEU A 7 -27.59 -18.99 -3.35
C LEU A 7 -27.96 -17.71 -2.58
N LYS A 8 -27.22 -17.42 -1.52
CA LYS A 8 -27.10 -16.10 -0.88
C LYS A 8 -25.60 -15.82 -0.83
N ARG A 9 -25.04 -14.78 -1.42
CA ARG A 9 -25.46 -13.37 -1.42
C ARG A 9 -25.20 -12.72 -2.77
N THR A 10 -26.18 -12.01 -3.30
CA THR A 10 -25.96 -10.81 -4.12
C THR A 10 -26.38 -9.63 -3.24
N VAL A 11 -25.45 -9.18 -2.42
CA VAL A 11 -25.44 -7.79 -1.98
C VAL A 11 -24.22 -7.23 -2.71
N ASP A 12 -24.36 -6.11 -3.41
CA ASP A 12 -23.20 -5.32 -3.84
C ASP A 12 -22.45 -4.89 -2.56
N GLU A 13 -21.66 -5.79 -1.99
CA GLU A 13 -20.73 -5.49 -0.93
C GLU A 13 -19.72 -4.55 -1.56
N LYS A 14 -19.78 -3.26 -1.18
CA LYS A 14 -18.78 -2.27 -1.56
C LYS A 14 -17.41 -2.90 -1.32
N PRO A 15 -16.46 -2.81 -2.28
CA PRO A 15 -15.12 -3.34 -2.08
C PRO A 15 -14.56 -2.82 -0.75
N GLY A 16 -13.85 -3.68 -0.01
CA GLY A 16 -13.21 -3.28 1.24
C GLY A 16 -12.27 -2.08 1.03
N ALA A 17 -11.95 -1.33 2.10
CA ALA A 17 -11.14 -0.11 2.00
C ALA A 17 -9.80 -0.34 1.28
N VAL A 18 -9.18 -1.51 1.47
CA VAL A 18 -7.92 -1.87 0.78
C VAL A 18 -8.10 -2.10 -0.71
N THR A 19 -9.17 -2.76 -1.12
CA THR A 19 -9.49 -2.97 -2.53
C THR A 19 -9.73 -1.63 -3.21
N ARG A 20 -10.48 -0.71 -2.57
CA ARG A 20 -10.67 0.65 -3.09
C ARG A 20 -9.37 1.43 -3.22
N LEU A 21 -8.47 1.33 -2.23
CA LEU A 21 -7.14 1.97 -2.33
C LEU A 21 -6.34 1.41 -3.50
N ILE A 22 -6.30 0.09 -3.68
CA ILE A 22 -5.58 -0.54 -4.80
C ILE A 22 -6.17 -0.11 -6.15
N GLU A 23 -7.49 -0.03 -6.27
CA GLU A 23 -8.17 0.48 -7.46
C GLU A 23 -7.80 1.94 -7.76
N GLU A 24 -7.78 2.82 -6.75
CA GLU A 24 -7.39 4.21 -6.94
C GLU A 24 -5.90 4.38 -7.25
N ILE A 25 -5.03 3.49 -6.73
CA ILE A 25 -3.62 3.41 -7.15
C ILE A 25 -3.54 3.07 -8.63
N ASP A 26 -4.27 2.07 -9.12
CA ASP A 26 -4.27 1.72 -10.55
C ASP A 26 -4.77 2.88 -11.43
N ARG A 27 -5.88 3.53 -11.04
CA ARG A 27 -6.43 4.71 -11.74
C ARG A 27 -5.45 5.88 -11.75
N TYR A 28 -4.74 6.12 -10.65
CA TYR A 28 -3.71 7.14 -10.58
C TYR A 28 -2.55 6.82 -11.53
N LEU A 29 -2.03 5.59 -11.47
CA LEU A 29 -0.94 5.12 -12.34
C LEU A 29 -1.31 5.12 -13.82
N ALA A 30 -2.57 4.84 -14.18
CA ALA A 30 -3.05 4.84 -15.55
C ALA A 30 -2.90 6.19 -16.26
N ARG A 31 -2.81 7.30 -15.51
CA ARG A 31 -2.63 8.66 -16.03
C ARG A 31 -1.17 9.04 -16.23
N LEU A 32 -0.24 8.26 -15.67
CA LEU A 32 1.18 8.55 -15.68
C LEU A 32 1.89 7.82 -16.83
N LYS A 33 3.05 8.35 -17.22
CA LYS A 33 3.96 7.73 -18.19
C LYS A 33 5.32 7.54 -17.55
N GLY A 34 5.96 6.40 -17.79
CA GLY A 34 7.28 6.12 -17.24
C GLY A 34 7.62 4.64 -17.26
N PRO A 35 8.91 4.30 -17.12
CA PRO A 35 9.34 2.92 -17.01
C PRO A 35 8.70 2.26 -15.78
N GLY A 36 8.38 0.97 -15.90
CA GLY A 36 7.84 0.17 -14.80
C GLY A 36 6.35 0.33 -14.51
N ILE A 37 5.68 1.40 -14.95
CA ILE A 37 4.24 1.59 -14.70
C ILE A 37 3.41 0.41 -15.24
N THR A 38 3.65 -0.03 -16.47
CA THR A 38 2.95 -1.18 -17.06
C THR A 38 3.15 -2.45 -16.22
N ASN A 39 4.35 -2.68 -15.67
CA ASN A 39 4.64 -3.85 -14.85
C ASN A 39 3.90 -3.79 -13.51
N VAL A 40 3.88 -2.62 -12.86
CA VAL A 40 3.14 -2.42 -11.60
C VAL A 40 1.64 -2.63 -11.82
N ARG A 41 1.08 -2.05 -12.89
CA ARG A 41 -0.34 -2.23 -13.23
C ARG A 41 -0.67 -3.69 -13.59
N ALA A 42 0.22 -4.41 -14.26
CA ALA A 42 0.06 -5.84 -14.52
C ALA A 42 0.04 -6.67 -13.21
N GLY A 43 0.89 -6.32 -12.25
CA GLY A 43 0.87 -6.91 -10.90
C GLY A 43 -0.45 -6.62 -10.17
N ILE A 44 -0.94 -5.37 -10.22
CA ILE A 44 -2.25 -5.01 -9.67
C ILE A 44 -3.37 -5.81 -10.33
N ALA A 45 -3.38 -5.95 -11.66
CA ALA A 45 -4.40 -6.72 -12.36
C ALA A 45 -4.39 -8.20 -11.98
N ARG A 46 -3.19 -8.77 -11.73
CA ARG A 46 -3.01 -10.16 -11.31
C ARG A 46 -3.47 -10.42 -9.88
N PHE A 47 -3.20 -9.47 -8.96
CA PHE A 47 -3.35 -9.71 -7.52
C PHE A 47 -4.44 -8.90 -6.84
N GLY A 48 -4.79 -7.71 -7.33
CA GLY A 48 -5.60 -6.71 -6.62
C GLY A 48 -7.03 -7.14 -6.26
N ALA A 49 -7.56 -8.18 -6.92
CA ALA A 49 -8.85 -8.80 -6.61
C ALA A 49 -8.74 -10.04 -5.70
N GLY A 50 -7.56 -10.32 -5.15
CA GLY A 50 -7.31 -11.46 -4.28
C GLY A 50 -8.00 -11.34 -2.92
N SER A 51 -8.05 -12.45 -2.19
CA SER A 51 -8.65 -12.51 -0.86
C SER A 51 -7.89 -11.62 0.13
N VAL A 52 -8.61 -10.69 0.74
CA VAL A 52 -8.07 -9.81 1.79
C VAL A 52 -7.97 -10.60 3.10
N ARG A 53 -6.77 -10.64 3.69
CA ARG A 53 -6.58 -11.21 5.03
C ARG A 53 -6.74 -10.15 6.12
N GLN A 54 -7.05 -10.62 7.33
CA GLN A 54 -7.02 -9.77 8.50
C GLN A 54 -5.57 -9.39 8.83
N MET A 55 -5.32 -8.10 8.99
CA MET A 55 -4.01 -7.58 9.37
C MET A 55 -3.80 -7.62 10.89
N ALA A 56 -2.54 -7.60 11.30
CA ALA A 56 -2.14 -7.36 12.69
C ALA A 56 -2.61 -5.97 13.17
N LYS A 57 -2.36 -5.66 14.44
CA LYS A 57 -2.79 -4.40 15.06
C LYS A 57 -2.28 -3.19 14.24
N PRO A 58 -3.17 -2.28 13.80
CA PRO A 58 -2.79 -1.06 13.10
C PRO A 58 -1.84 -0.20 13.93
N ALA A 59 -0.96 0.53 13.24
CA ALA A 59 0.03 1.42 13.85
C ALA A 59 0.27 2.60 12.90
N PRO A 60 0.26 3.86 13.39
CA PRO A 60 0.55 5.02 12.55
C PRO A 60 2.03 5.02 12.11
N PRO A 61 2.39 5.75 11.03
CA PRO A 61 3.78 5.85 10.62
C PRO A 61 4.59 6.61 11.66
N VAL A 62 5.73 6.05 12.08
CA VAL A 62 6.59 6.63 13.13
C VAL A 62 7.03 8.06 12.83
N CYS A 63 7.13 8.41 11.55
CA CYS A 63 7.57 9.73 11.12
C CYS A 63 6.52 10.82 11.31
N GLY A 64 5.25 10.47 11.55
CA GLY A 64 4.18 11.45 11.82
C GLY A 64 3.84 12.38 10.64
N HIS A 65 4.21 12.02 9.41
CA HIS A 65 4.09 12.90 8.24
C HIS A 65 2.98 12.54 7.24
N LEU A 66 2.08 11.61 7.58
CA LEU A 66 1.00 11.20 6.67
C LEU A 66 0.08 12.37 6.31
N ASP A 67 -0.37 13.16 7.29
CA ASP A 67 -1.26 14.32 7.05
C ASP A 67 -0.62 15.33 6.08
N THR A 68 0.64 15.69 6.34
CA THR A 68 1.38 16.62 5.48
C THR A 68 1.56 16.07 4.07
N ALA A 69 1.82 14.77 3.93
CA ALA A 69 1.97 14.13 2.62
C ALA A 69 0.66 14.17 1.83
N LEU A 70 -0.47 13.88 2.48
CA LEU A 70 -1.79 13.88 1.84
C LEU A 70 -2.20 15.29 1.39
N VAL A 71 -1.93 16.32 2.19
CA VAL A 71 -2.16 17.73 1.79
C VAL A 71 -1.32 18.11 0.57
N ALA A 72 -0.13 17.54 0.41
CA ALA A 72 0.76 17.83 -0.72
C ALA A 72 0.39 17.11 -2.03
N MET A 73 -0.50 16.12 -2.00
CA MET A 73 -0.89 15.30 -3.16
C MET A 73 -1.89 16.00 -4.10
N THR A 74 -1.50 17.14 -4.66
CA THR A 74 -2.33 17.92 -5.59
C THR A 74 -2.68 17.11 -6.86
N GLY A 75 -3.96 17.05 -7.24
CA GLY A 75 -4.42 16.34 -8.44
C GLY A 75 -4.60 14.82 -8.27
N ALA A 76 -4.64 14.36 -7.02
CA ALA A 76 -4.81 12.96 -6.63
C ALA A 76 -5.94 12.76 -5.61
N ASP A 77 -6.93 13.66 -5.54
CA ASP A 77 -7.95 13.68 -4.48
C ASP A 77 -8.63 12.31 -4.24
N PRO A 78 -9.04 11.54 -5.27
CA PRO A 78 -9.61 10.20 -5.04
C PRO A 78 -8.65 9.23 -4.35
N LEU A 79 -7.35 9.28 -4.72
CA LEU A 79 -6.32 8.47 -4.09
C LEU A 79 -6.07 8.93 -2.65
N CYS A 80 -6.02 10.23 -2.38
CA CYS A 80 -5.91 10.79 -1.03
C CYS A 80 -7.05 10.29 -0.15
N MET A 81 -8.29 10.39 -0.62
CA MET A 81 -9.47 9.91 0.11
C MET A 81 -9.40 8.41 0.39
N ALA A 82 -8.95 7.61 -0.58
CA ALA A 82 -8.80 6.17 -0.39
C ALA A 82 -7.71 5.80 0.64
N ILE A 83 -6.62 6.57 0.70
CA ILE A 83 -5.60 6.43 1.75
C ILE A 83 -6.20 6.77 3.13
N GLU A 84 -7.04 7.81 3.21
CA GLU A 84 -7.68 8.18 4.48
C GLU A 84 -8.70 7.18 4.97
N ASP A 85 -9.52 6.65 4.07
CA ASP A 85 -10.50 5.61 4.38
C ASP A 85 -9.86 4.39 5.04
N ILE A 86 -8.67 3.99 4.57
CA ILE A 86 -7.96 2.82 5.11
C ILE A 86 -7.04 3.17 6.29
N ARG A 87 -6.73 4.44 6.55
CA ARG A 87 -5.77 4.86 7.59
C ARG A 87 -5.89 4.09 8.91
N PRO A 88 -7.10 3.86 9.49
CA PRO A 88 -7.24 3.15 10.76
C PRO A 88 -6.83 1.68 10.74
N GLN A 89 -6.64 1.10 9.55
CA GLN A 89 -6.29 -0.31 9.32
C GLN A 89 -4.82 -0.51 8.94
N LEU A 90 -4.12 0.57 8.56
CA LEU A 90 -2.73 0.48 8.12
C LEU A 90 -1.80 0.15 9.30
N SER A 91 -0.98 -0.88 9.12
CA SER A 91 0.10 -1.23 10.04
C SER A 91 1.41 -0.77 9.44
N TRP A 92 1.78 0.49 9.69
CA TRP A 92 3.03 1.05 9.19
C TRP A 92 4.23 0.43 9.90
N ILE A 93 5.28 0.16 9.13
CA ILE A 93 6.53 -0.47 9.58
C ILE A 93 7.68 0.47 9.25
N THR A 94 8.68 0.47 10.12
CA THR A 94 10.00 1.06 9.85
C THR A 94 10.97 -0.06 9.57
N TYR A 95 11.72 0.04 8.48
CA TYR A 95 12.82 -0.88 8.22
C TYR A 95 14.09 -0.38 8.93
N ASP A 96 14.45 -1.00 10.04
CA ASP A 96 15.60 -0.62 10.87
C ASP A 96 16.75 -1.63 10.81
N ALA A 97 16.70 -2.61 9.90
CA ALA A 97 17.73 -3.63 9.76
C ALA A 97 19.08 -3.10 9.22
N TYR A 98 19.11 -1.88 8.69
CA TYR A 98 20.35 -1.25 8.25
C TYR A 98 21.17 -0.70 9.44
N PRO A 99 22.49 -0.94 9.50
CA PRO A 99 23.34 -0.36 10.53
C PRO A 99 23.23 1.17 10.58
N ARG A 100 22.96 1.75 11.76
CA ARG A 100 22.83 3.21 11.96
C ARG A 100 24.01 4.01 11.45
N GLN A 101 25.21 3.42 11.48
CA GLN A 101 26.44 4.04 10.97
C GLN A 101 26.38 4.31 9.46
N LEU A 102 25.64 3.47 8.72
CA LEU A 102 25.45 3.60 7.28
C LEU A 102 24.31 4.56 6.96
N ILE A 103 23.15 4.42 7.60
CA ILE A 103 21.94 5.19 7.24
C ILE A 103 21.70 6.47 8.07
N GLY A 104 22.51 6.69 9.11
CA GLY A 104 22.34 7.78 10.06
C GLY A 104 21.22 7.53 11.08
N ASN A 105 21.25 8.29 12.18
CA ASN A 105 20.30 8.11 13.28
C ASN A 105 18.88 8.58 12.97
N ARG A 106 18.72 9.47 11.97
CA ARG A 106 17.43 10.05 11.60
C ARG A 106 16.56 9.08 10.80
N PHE A 107 17.14 8.33 9.86
CA PHE A 107 16.37 7.54 8.90
C PHE A 107 15.35 6.58 9.55
N PRO A 108 15.69 5.80 10.59
CA PRO A 108 14.71 4.91 11.24
C PRO A 108 13.54 5.62 11.93
N LEU A 109 13.64 6.93 12.19
CA LEU A 109 12.55 7.72 12.80
C LEU A 109 11.80 8.55 11.77
N ALA A 110 12.27 8.54 10.52
CA ALA A 110 11.91 9.50 9.50
C ALA A 110 11.43 8.82 8.22
N HIS A 111 11.25 7.50 8.23
CA HIS A 111 10.59 6.77 7.16
C HIS A 111 9.63 5.73 7.73
N ALA A 112 8.62 5.38 6.94
CA ALA A 112 7.73 4.27 7.22
C ALA A 112 7.17 3.74 5.91
N PHE A 113 6.79 2.47 5.89
CA PHE A 113 6.12 1.85 4.75
C PHE A 113 5.00 0.93 5.22
N VAL A 114 4.09 0.60 4.31
CA VAL A 114 3.05 -0.41 4.54
C VAL A 114 2.79 -1.16 3.24
N SER A 115 2.82 -2.49 3.29
CA SER A 115 2.51 -3.33 2.14
C SER A 115 1.00 -3.54 2.04
N LEU A 116 0.45 -3.36 0.84
CA LEU A 116 -0.95 -3.60 0.48
C LEU A 116 -1.09 -4.97 -0.21
N ILE A 117 -0.21 -5.25 -1.17
CA ILE A 117 -0.05 -6.54 -1.83
C ILE A 117 1.36 -7.04 -1.57
N GLY A 118 1.53 -8.33 -1.26
CA GLY A 118 2.83 -8.96 -1.02
C GLY A 118 2.80 -9.91 0.19
N GLY A 119 3.92 -10.55 0.50
CA GLY A 119 4.00 -11.58 1.55
C GLY A 119 3.48 -11.11 2.92
N VAL A 120 3.69 -9.83 3.26
CA VAL A 120 3.19 -9.18 4.50
C VAL A 120 2.03 -8.20 4.28
N GLY A 121 1.49 -8.08 3.06
CA GLY A 121 0.38 -7.17 2.74
C GLY A 121 -1.03 -7.67 3.11
N PHE A 122 -2.06 -6.89 2.80
CA PHE A 122 -3.47 -7.29 2.95
C PHE A 122 -3.86 -8.39 1.96
N ILE A 123 -3.29 -8.36 0.75
CA ILE A 123 -3.47 -9.39 -0.26
C ILE A 123 -2.13 -10.13 -0.44
N PRO A 124 -2.05 -11.43 -0.13
CA PRO A 124 -0.82 -12.19 -0.29
C PRO A 124 -0.38 -12.28 -1.76
N ALA A 125 0.92 -12.09 -1.99
CA ALA A 125 1.60 -12.35 -3.25
C ALA A 125 3.08 -12.66 -2.96
N ASP A 126 3.65 -13.65 -3.67
CA ASP A 126 5.02 -14.12 -3.42
C ASP A 126 6.05 -13.47 -4.35
N ASP A 127 5.62 -12.97 -5.51
CA ASP A 127 6.46 -12.42 -6.59
C ASP A 127 5.99 -11.02 -7.03
N PHE A 128 5.28 -10.30 -6.16
CA PHE A 128 4.86 -8.92 -6.39
C PHE A 128 4.63 -8.19 -5.07
N GLU A 129 5.07 -6.94 -4.99
CA GLU A 129 4.83 -6.09 -3.83
C GLU A 129 4.33 -4.71 -4.25
N LEU A 130 3.28 -4.25 -3.57
CA LEU A 130 2.71 -2.92 -3.72
C LEU A 130 2.44 -2.35 -2.34
N GLY A 131 2.80 -1.10 -2.10
CA GLY A 131 2.64 -0.47 -0.81
C GLY A 131 2.68 1.05 -0.86
N LEU A 132 2.57 1.66 0.31
CA LEU A 132 2.82 3.09 0.51
C LEU A 132 4.18 3.27 1.19
N PHE A 133 4.89 4.32 0.81
CA PHE A 133 6.19 4.67 1.38
C PHE A 133 6.19 6.15 1.76
N LEU A 134 6.60 6.46 3.00
CA LEU A 134 6.69 7.82 3.53
C LEU A 134 8.13 8.13 3.90
N ILE A 135 8.60 9.31 3.49
CA ILE A 135 9.89 9.88 3.91
C ILE A 135 9.63 11.27 4.46
N ALA A 136 10.04 11.51 5.71
CA ALA A 136 9.97 12.81 6.35
C ALA A 136 10.92 13.81 5.67
N PRO A 137 10.59 15.12 5.68
CA PRO A 137 11.50 16.15 5.19
C PRO A 137 12.90 16.08 5.80
N LYS A 138 13.91 16.52 5.03
CA LYS A 138 15.33 16.55 5.44
C LYS A 138 15.87 15.16 5.84
N THR A 139 15.43 14.13 5.12
CA THR A 139 15.86 12.74 5.34
C THR A 139 16.49 12.21 4.06
N LEU A 140 17.74 11.77 4.15
CA LEU A 140 18.43 11.13 3.04
C LEU A 140 18.09 9.64 3.04
N TYR A 141 17.38 9.18 2.02
CA TYR A 141 17.31 7.75 1.72
C TYR A 141 18.53 7.39 0.88
N ARG A 142 19.51 6.71 1.47
CA ARG A 142 20.79 6.40 0.81
C ARG A 142 20.61 5.40 -0.32
N ASP A 143 21.54 5.45 -1.27
CA ASP A 143 21.64 4.47 -2.35
C ASP A 143 21.66 3.05 -1.79
N HIS A 144 20.76 2.22 -2.32
CA HIS A 144 20.63 0.81 -1.98
C HIS A 144 20.04 0.08 -3.19
N CYS A 145 20.28 -1.22 -3.25
CA CYS A 145 19.65 -2.10 -4.22
C CYS A 145 19.35 -3.44 -3.56
N HIS A 146 18.30 -4.08 -4.05
CA HIS A 146 17.98 -5.46 -3.74
C HIS A 146 17.28 -6.06 -4.95
N ARG A 147 17.28 -7.39 -5.02
CA ARG A 147 16.41 -8.08 -5.96
C ARG A 147 14.96 -7.82 -5.55
N ALA A 148 14.16 -7.30 -6.46
CA ALA A 148 12.71 -7.28 -6.27
C ALA A 148 12.18 -8.73 -6.28
N PRO A 149 11.11 -9.01 -5.52
CA PRO A 149 10.47 -10.33 -5.52
C PRO A 149 10.09 -10.78 -6.94
#